data_AF-A0A1Q3C2M0-F1
#
_entry.id   AF-A0A1Q3C2M0-F1
#
_cell.length_a   1.000
_cell.length_b   1.000
_cell.length_c   1.000
_cell.angle_alpha   90.00
_cell.angle_beta   90.00
_cell.angle_gamma   90.00
#
_symmetry.space_group_name_H-M   'P 1'
#
loop_
_entity.id
_entity.type
_entity.pdbx_description
1 polymer ?
#
loop_
_entity_poly.entity_id
_entity_poly.type
_entity_poly.pdbx_seq_one_letter_code
_entity_poly.pdbx_strand_id
1 'polypeptide(L)'
;MRDRFTLYAKGGDGGSGCYSFRRSRHDRHGRPDGGNGERGGDVILECSPTVWDFSGLQNHTNAIKGCHGASKNRIGTRGEDKVLRIPISTVIHIVKGEI
;
A
#
# COMPACT_ATOMS: atom_id res chain seq x y z
N MET A 1 9.06 -28.71 0.06
CA MET A 1 9.43 -28.18 -1.25
C MET A 1 8.17 -27.85 -2.02
N ARG A 2 8.00 -26.60 -2.44
CA ARG A 2 6.86 -26.14 -3.24
C ARG A 2 7.42 -25.38 -4.42
N ASP A 3 7.15 -25.90 -5.62
CA ASP A 3 7.64 -25.37 -6.89
C ASP A 3 6.59 -24.48 -7.60
N ARG A 4 5.30 -24.73 -7.32
CA ARG A 4 4.19 -23.90 -7.82
C ARG A 4 3.41 -23.33 -6.66
N PHE A 5 3.07 -22.05 -6.78
CA PHE A 5 2.32 -21.33 -5.78
C PHE A 5 1.40 -20.30 -6.45
N THR A 6 0.18 -20.17 -5.93
CA THR A 6 -0.76 -19.14 -6.38
C THR A 6 -0.80 -18.04 -5.32
N LEU A 7 -0.35 -16.85 -5.71
CA LEU A 7 -0.31 -15.68 -4.85
C LEU A 7 -1.47 -14.74 -5.22
N TYR A 8 -2.24 -14.35 -4.22
CA TYR A 8 -3.17 -13.23 -4.31
C TYR A 8 -2.48 -11.99 -3.74
N ALA A 9 -2.07 -11.09 -4.63
CA ALA A 9 -1.46 -9.83 -4.29
C ALA A 9 -2.45 -8.68 -4.52
N LYS A 10 -2.56 -7.77 -3.56
CA LYS A 10 -3.30 -6.51 -3.72
C LYS A 10 -2.43 -5.34 -3.27
N GLY A 11 -2.32 -4.32 -4.12
CA GLY A 11 -1.75 -3.03 -3.73
C GLY A 11 -2.53 -2.41 -2.56
N GLY A 12 -1.85 -1.53 -1.83
CA GLY A 12 -2.46 -0.78 -0.75
C GLY A 12 -3.49 0.19 -1.30
N ASP A 13 -4.66 0.24 -0.67
CA ASP A 13 -5.66 1.24 -1.04
C ASP A 13 -5.15 2.65 -0.72
N GLY A 14 -5.52 3.63 -1.56
CA GLY A 14 -5.19 5.04 -1.34
C GLY A 14 -5.92 5.61 -0.11
N GLY A 15 -5.26 6.53 0.58
CA GLY A 15 -5.86 7.32 1.64
C GLY A 15 -6.86 8.34 1.07
N SER A 16 -8.00 8.47 1.73
CA SER A 16 -8.98 9.52 1.43
C SER A 16 -8.47 10.91 1.86
N GLY A 17 -8.82 11.93 1.09
CA GLY A 17 -8.68 13.32 1.51
C GLY A 17 -9.61 13.66 2.69
N CYS A 18 -9.23 14.66 3.49
CA CYS A 18 -10.02 15.15 4.60
C CYS A 18 -10.73 16.44 4.20
N TYR A 19 -12.02 16.52 4.47
CA TYR A 19 -12.76 17.77 4.41
C TYR A 19 -12.81 18.38 5.82
N SER A 20 -12.05 19.45 6.04
CA SER A 20 -12.07 20.18 7.31
C SER A 20 -11.98 21.69 7.11
N PHE A 21 -12.49 22.41 8.11
CA PHE A 21 -12.35 23.86 8.21
C PHE A 21 -11.61 24.22 9.50
N ARG A 22 -10.70 25.18 9.37
CA ARG A 22 -9.95 25.72 10.49
C ARG A 22 -10.89 26.50 11.41
N ARG A 23 -10.96 26.09 12.69
CA ARG A 23 -11.70 26.82 13.73
C ARG A 23 -10.71 27.58 14.60
N SER A 24 -10.78 28.91 14.54
CA SER A 24 -9.98 29.83 15.35
C SER A 24 -10.90 30.82 16.05
N ARG A 25 -10.53 31.26 17.26
CA ARG A 25 -11.30 32.28 17.99
C ARG A 25 -11.33 33.64 17.27
N HIS A 26 -10.36 33.89 16.38
CA HIS A 26 -10.20 35.16 15.66
C HIS A 26 -10.79 35.16 14.24
N ASP A 27 -11.14 33.99 13.69
CA ASP A 27 -11.71 33.87 12.34
C ASP A 27 -13.21 33.56 12.42
N ARG A 28 -14.06 34.48 11.92
CA ARG A 28 -15.51 34.25 11.82
C ARG A 28 -15.88 33.25 10.71
N HIS A 29 -15.09 33.22 9.63
CA HIS A 29 -15.23 32.25 8.54
C HIS A 29 -14.00 31.35 8.53
N GLY A 30 -14.19 30.07 8.86
CA GLY A 30 -13.11 29.09 8.85
C GLY A 30 -12.59 28.86 7.44
N ARG A 31 -11.26 28.86 7.26
CA ARG A 31 -10.64 28.52 5.97
C ARG A 31 -10.65 27.00 5.78
N PRO A 32 -10.87 26.48 4.56
CA PRO A 32 -10.65 25.07 4.27
C PRO A 32 -9.21 24.69 4.65
N ASP A 33 -9.05 23.68 5.51
CA ASP A 33 -7.75 23.20 5.99
C ASP A 33 -7.63 21.68 5.90
N GLY A 34 -8.36 21.09 4.96
CA GLY A 34 -8.34 19.66 4.68
C GLY A 34 -7.05 19.23 3.99
N GLY A 35 -6.37 18.22 4.55
CA GLY A 35 -5.22 17.60 3.90
C GLY A 35 -5.62 16.53 2.88
N ASN A 36 -4.73 16.29 1.91
CA ASN A 36 -4.88 15.20 0.93
C ASN A 36 -4.53 13.85 1.56
N GLY A 37 -5.20 12.79 1.12
CA GLY A 37 -4.76 11.43 1.40
C GLY A 37 -3.62 11.02 0.46
N GLU A 38 -2.83 10.04 0.87
CA GLU A 38 -1.66 9.59 0.12
C GLU A 38 -1.84 8.21 -0.51
N ARG A 39 -0.93 7.85 -1.42
CA ARG A 39 -0.95 6.54 -2.08
C ARG A 39 -0.72 5.40 -1.08
N GLY A 40 -1.38 4.27 -1.31
CA GLY A 40 -1.04 3.02 -0.65
C GLY A 40 0.30 2.44 -1.14
N GLY A 41 0.82 1.49 -0.38
CA GLY A 41 2.06 0.80 -0.72
C GLY A 41 1.88 -0.14 -1.92
N ASP A 42 2.97 -0.43 -2.58
CA ASP A 42 3.02 -1.40 -3.68
C ASP A 42 3.42 -2.80 -3.16
N VAL A 43 3.00 -3.85 -3.86
CA VAL A 43 3.50 -5.21 -3.60
C VAL A 43 4.65 -5.48 -4.56
N ILE A 44 5.83 -5.73 -3.99
CA ILE A 44 7.07 -5.88 -4.75
C ILE A 44 7.57 -7.32 -4.60
N LEU A 45 7.79 -7.99 -5.72
CA LEU A 45 8.42 -9.30 -5.75
C LEU A 45 9.93 -9.11 -5.99
N GLU A 46 10.75 -9.42 -5.00
CA GLU A 46 12.20 -9.31 -5.06
C GLU A 46 12.83 -10.70 -5.20
N CYS A 47 13.63 -10.90 -6.23
CA CYS A 47 14.38 -12.15 -6.41
C CYS A 47 15.57 -12.18 -5.45
N SER A 48 15.66 -13.21 -4.59
CA SER A 48 16.77 -13.41 -3.66
C SER A 48 17.37 -14.82 -3.78
N PRO A 49 18.71 -14.97 -3.79
CA PRO A 49 19.37 -16.28 -3.78
C PRO A 49 19.19 -17.05 -2.47
N THR A 50 18.75 -16.38 -1.40
CA THR A 50 18.61 -16.98 -0.06
C THR A 50 17.31 -17.78 0.11
N VAL A 51 16.36 -17.63 -0.82
CA VAL A 51 15.05 -18.29 -0.77
C VAL A 51 15.08 -19.48 -1.72
N TRP A 52 14.78 -20.66 -1.19
CA TRP A 52 14.86 -21.93 -1.92
C TRP A 52 13.48 -22.43 -2.40
N ASP A 53 12.41 -22.04 -1.69
CA ASP A 53 11.08 -22.62 -1.81
C ASP A 53 9.99 -21.57 -1.55
N PHE A 54 8.80 -21.74 -2.16
CA PHE A 54 7.64 -20.88 -1.91
C PHE A 54 6.89 -21.19 -0.60
N SER A 55 7.44 -22.08 0.25
CA SER A 55 6.75 -22.56 1.46
C SER A 55 6.54 -21.47 2.52
N GLY A 56 7.37 -20.42 2.53
CA GLY A 56 7.27 -19.29 3.47
C GLY A 56 6.32 -18.17 3.04
N LEU A 57 5.72 -18.25 1.86
CA LEU A 57 4.80 -17.22 1.36
C LEU A 57 3.37 -17.43 1.85
N GLN A 58 2.72 -16.32 2.19
CA GLN A 58 1.29 -16.30 2.49
C GLN A 58 0.48 -16.16 1.21
N ASN A 59 -0.63 -16.90 1.14
CA ASN A 59 -1.52 -16.89 -0.04
C ASN A 59 -2.11 -15.50 -0.32
N HIS A 60 -2.36 -14.71 0.72
CA HIS A 60 -2.89 -13.35 0.62
C HIS A 60 -1.84 -12.37 1.12
N THR A 61 -1.28 -11.59 0.20
CA THR A 61 -0.35 -10.53 0.55
C THR A 61 -0.89 -9.19 0.07
N ASN A 62 -1.23 -8.34 1.03
CA ASN A 62 -1.71 -6.99 0.76
C ASN A 62 -0.66 -5.99 1.24
N ALA A 63 -0.41 -4.96 0.44
CA ALA A 63 0.41 -3.83 0.87
C ALA A 63 -0.37 -2.91 1.83
N ILE A 64 0.36 -2.07 2.56
CA ILE A 64 -0.24 -1.20 3.57
C ILE A 64 -1.01 -0.07 2.87
N LYS A 65 -2.22 0.23 3.36
CA LYS A 65 -3.01 1.37 2.86
C LYS A 65 -2.33 2.71 3.12
N GLY A 66 -2.55 3.67 2.24
CA GLY A 66 -2.16 5.05 2.45
C GLY A 66 -2.92 5.66 3.63
N CYS A 67 -2.27 6.56 4.37
CA CYS A 67 -2.95 7.25 5.45
C CYS A 67 -3.87 8.34 4.89
N HIS A 68 -4.95 8.59 5.61
CA HIS A 68 -5.88 9.65 5.27
C HIS A 68 -5.24 11.03 5.50
N GLY A 69 -5.69 12.01 4.73
CA GLY A 69 -5.42 13.39 5.06
C GLY A 69 -6.03 13.73 6.42
N ALA A 70 -5.50 14.76 7.06
CA ALA A 70 -6.04 15.27 8.32
C ALA A 70 -6.19 16.79 8.28
N SER A 71 -6.91 17.33 9.25
CA SER A 71 -7.06 18.77 9.44
C SER A 71 -5.71 19.46 9.63
N LYS A 72 -5.70 20.77 9.39
CA LYS A 72 -4.52 21.65 9.37
C LYS A 72 -3.59 21.40 8.19
N ASN A 73 -4.14 21.12 7.00
CA ASN A 73 -3.42 20.82 5.76
C ASN A 73 -2.41 19.68 5.92
N ARG A 74 -2.74 18.68 6.76
CA ARG A 74 -1.85 17.55 6.99
C ARG A 74 -2.09 16.48 5.94
N ILE A 75 -1.12 16.33 5.06
CA ILE A 75 -1.09 15.29 4.05
C ILE A 75 -0.92 13.93 4.75
N GLY A 76 -1.58 12.90 4.23
CA GLY A 76 -1.40 11.53 4.67
C GLY A 76 0.06 11.07 4.51
N THR A 77 0.40 9.91 5.04
CA THR A 77 1.66 9.23 4.77
C THR A 77 1.44 8.14 3.73
N ARG A 78 2.43 7.95 2.86
CA ARG A 78 2.46 6.82 1.94
C ARG A 78 2.41 5.50 2.71
N GLY A 79 1.60 4.55 2.23
CA GLY A 79 1.57 3.20 2.79
C GLY A 79 2.90 2.48 2.54
N GLU A 80 3.38 1.67 3.48
CA GLU A 80 4.62 0.92 3.29
C GLU A 80 4.46 -0.16 2.22
N ASP A 81 5.48 -0.26 1.36
CA ASP A 81 5.55 -1.27 0.32
C ASP A 81 5.78 -2.65 0.94
N LYS A 82 5.12 -3.68 0.41
CA LYS A 82 5.25 -5.05 0.87
C LYS A 82 6.19 -5.82 -0.04
N VAL A 83 7.42 -6.05 0.42
CA VAL A 83 8.43 -6.81 -0.31
C VAL A 83 8.32 -8.29 0.02
N LEU A 84 8.09 -9.11 -1.01
CA LEU A 84 8.12 -10.57 -0.92
C LEU A 84 9.36 -11.09 -1.64
N ARG A 85 10.16 -11.87 -0.93
CA ARG A 85 11.34 -12.51 -1.50
C ARG A 85 10.97 -13.82 -2.16
N ILE A 86 11.34 -13.98 -3.42
CA ILE A 86 11.13 -15.18 -4.22
C ILE A 86 12.46 -15.76 -4.69
N PRO A 87 12.54 -17.08 -4.93
CA PRO A 87 13.72 -17.71 -5.51
C PRO A 87 14.04 -17.11 -6.88
N ILE A 88 15.33 -17.07 -7.19
CA ILE A 88 15.83 -16.71 -8.52
C ILE A 88 15.26 -17.71 -9.54
N SER A 89 14.99 -17.24 -10.76
CA SER A 89 14.40 -18.04 -11.85
C SER A 89 12.92 -18.39 -11.66
N THR A 90 12.18 -17.64 -10.85
CA THR A 90 10.71 -17.76 -10.78
C THR A 90 10.06 -17.16 -12.03
N VAL A 91 9.14 -17.90 -12.65
CA VAL A 91 8.29 -17.41 -13.74
C VAL A 91 6.92 -17.03 -13.18
N ILE A 92 6.46 -15.82 -13.50
CA ILE A 92 5.18 -15.29 -13.02
C ILE A 92 4.14 -15.43 -14.13
N HIS A 93 3.04 -16.13 -13.81
CA HIS A 93 1.89 -16.26 -14.69
C HIS A 93 0.69 -15.53 -14.09
N ILE A 94 0.08 -14.64 -14.87
CA ILE A 94 -1.16 -13.96 -14.48
C ILE A 94 -2.30 -14.96 -14.63
N VAL A 95 -2.88 -15.40 -13.51
CA VAL A 95 -4.04 -16.30 -13.52
C VAL A 95 -5.34 -15.51 -13.66
N LYS A 96 -5.43 -14.33 -13.02
CA LYS A 96 -6.61 -13.47 -13.04
C LYS A 96 -6.26 -12.03 -12.63
N GLY A 97 -6.81 -11.04 -13.32
CA GLY A 97 -6.61 -9.61 -13.06
C GLY A 97 -5.76 -8.91 -14.12
N GLU A 98 -5.61 -7.60 -13.99
CA GLU A 98 -4.72 -6.75 -14.80
C GLU A 98 -3.52 -6.32 -13.95
N ILE A 99 -2.38 -6.07 -14.61
CA ILE A 99 -1.16 -5.53 -13.99
C ILE A 99 -1.15 -4.01 -14.17
#